data_AF-A0A1J8QEM6-F1
#
_entry.id   AF-A0A1J8QEM6-F1
#
_cell.length_a   1.000
_cell.length_b   1.000
_cell.length_c   1.000
_cell.angle_alpha   90.00
_cell.angle_beta   90.00
_cell.angle_gamma   90.00
#
_symmetry.space_group_name_H-M   'P 1'
#
loop_
_entity.id
_entity.type
_entity.pdbx_description
1 polymer ?
#
loop_
_entity_poly.entity_id
_entity_poly.type
_entity_poly.pdbx_seq_one_letter_code
_entity_poly.pdbx_strand_id
1 'polypeptide(L)'
;MKMMHTLSLLSLLLSWSSIVFALELNGYVQWNKLCPNYEALGSSRVLLDAGKMSGRVTRNGNFSIPDVPPGTYILSVLSHDHLFDHVRLDISSEPLPDVRSYVFGTPLLTPSSVSLPYPVVLIPRHQNKYFSPRESFNLLAMFQSPMMMIMVLTGGMMLAMPYIMKNLDPQTLEGLKGSQAKAANIQELMQSGDPRGLSALLAAGEDTKPGTPVIKSSAGPSTLQQRKGGKGNKRR
;
A
#
# COMPACT_ATOMS: atom_id res chain seq x y z
N MET A 1 -27.88 25.86 67.08
CA MET A 1 -26.60 25.39 66.50
C MET A 1 -26.57 23.90 66.14
N LYS A 2 -27.11 22.97 66.94
CA LYS A 2 -27.04 21.51 66.64
C LYS A 2 -27.70 21.07 65.32
N MET A 3 -28.81 21.72 64.92
CA MET A 3 -29.58 21.37 63.72
C MET A 3 -28.89 21.78 62.39
N MET A 4 -28.06 22.83 62.40
CA MET A 4 -27.25 23.22 61.23
C MET A 4 -26.08 22.25 60.98
N HIS A 5 -25.49 21.68 62.04
CA HIS A 5 -24.42 20.69 61.89
C HIS A 5 -24.93 19.36 61.34
N THR A 6 -26.14 18.92 61.72
CA THR A 6 -26.74 17.69 61.18
C THR A 6 -27.14 17.84 59.72
N LEU A 7 -27.64 19.01 59.30
CA LEU A 7 -27.93 19.32 57.89
C LEU A 7 -26.65 19.39 57.04
N SER A 8 -25.57 19.98 57.57
CA SER A 8 -24.27 20.01 56.90
C SER A 8 -23.62 18.63 56.78
N LEU A 9 -23.78 17.76 57.78
CA LEU A 9 -23.31 16.36 57.72
C LEU A 9 -24.13 15.54 56.71
N LEU A 10 -25.45 15.77 56.63
CA LEU A 10 -26.32 15.11 55.66
C LEU A 10 -26.00 15.55 54.22
N SER A 11 -25.67 16.83 53.98
CA SER A 11 -25.26 17.29 52.64
C SER A 11 -23.86 16.79 52.24
N LEU A 12 -22.94 16.62 53.20
CA LEU A 12 -21.64 15.97 52.97
C LEU A 12 -21.78 14.47 52.67
N LEU A 13 -22.73 13.79 53.31
CA LEU A 13 -23.05 12.38 53.03
C LEU A 13 -23.71 12.19 51.66
N LEU A 14 -24.61 13.10 51.25
CA LEU A 14 -25.22 13.08 49.92
C LEU A 14 -24.25 13.48 48.79
N SER A 15 -23.23 14.31 49.07
CA SER A 15 -22.22 14.63 48.06
C SER A 15 -21.26 13.46 47.78
N TRP A 16 -21.20 12.47 48.68
CA TRP A 16 -20.38 11.27 48.48
C TRP A 16 -21.04 10.21 47.60
N SER A 17 -22.36 10.27 47.37
CA SER A 17 -23.07 9.36 46.49
C SER A 17 -23.13 9.88 45.05
N SER A 18 -21.98 10.28 44.49
CA SER A 18 -21.92 10.51 43.04
C SER A 18 -22.09 9.15 42.36
N ILE A 19 -23.23 8.96 41.69
CA ILE A 19 -23.55 7.75 40.94
C ILE A 19 -22.54 7.65 39.79
N VAL A 20 -21.53 6.80 39.94
CA VAL A 20 -20.60 6.49 38.84
C VAL A 20 -21.33 5.53 37.91
N PHE A 21 -21.68 6.02 36.71
CA PHE A 21 -22.19 5.17 35.66
C PHE A 21 -21.01 4.41 35.06
N ALA A 22 -21.00 3.09 35.22
CA ALA A 22 -19.96 2.21 34.73
C ALA A 22 -20.61 1.11 33.89
N LEU A 23 -20.30 1.07 32.60
CA LEU A 23 -20.81 0.08 31.67
C LEU A 23 -19.78 -1.06 31.52
N GLU A 24 -20.26 -2.31 31.55
CA GLU A 24 -19.42 -3.47 31.19
C GLU A 24 -19.44 -3.66 29.67
N LEU A 25 -18.29 -3.48 29.04
CA LEU A 25 -18.14 -3.65 27.59
C LEU A 25 -17.83 -5.11 27.26
N ASN A 26 -18.68 -5.70 26.42
CA ASN A 26 -18.53 -7.08 25.97
C ASN A 26 -18.28 -7.17 24.46
N GLY A 27 -17.43 -8.12 24.08
CA GLY A 27 -17.16 -8.42 22.68
C GLY A 27 -16.49 -9.77 22.51
N TYR A 28 -16.30 -10.16 21.26
CA TYR A 28 -15.58 -11.37 20.91
C TYR A 28 -14.76 -11.21 19.64
N VAL A 29 -13.70 -11.98 19.56
CA VAL A 29 -12.84 -12.12 18.40
C VAL A 29 -13.41 -13.22 17.51
N GLN A 30 -13.70 -12.90 16.25
CA GLN A 30 -14.15 -13.87 15.28
C GLN A 30 -12.95 -14.53 14.58
N TRP A 31 -12.84 -15.85 14.74
CA TRP A 31 -11.78 -16.65 14.12
C TRP A 31 -11.95 -16.71 12.60
N ASN A 32 -10.82 -16.68 11.90
CA ASN A 32 -10.76 -16.70 10.43
C ASN A 32 -9.55 -17.54 9.97
N LYS A 33 -9.37 -17.73 8.67
CA LYS A 33 -8.23 -18.43 8.07
C LYS A 33 -6.87 -17.89 8.52
N LEU A 34 -6.78 -16.60 8.87
CA LEU A 34 -5.57 -15.94 9.38
C LEU A 34 -5.28 -16.27 10.86
N CYS A 35 -6.33 -16.44 11.67
CA CYS A 35 -6.26 -16.81 13.09
C CYS A 35 -7.32 -17.89 13.34
N PRO A 36 -6.99 -19.18 13.16
CA PRO A 36 -7.96 -20.25 13.34
C PRO A 36 -8.31 -20.46 14.82
N ASN A 37 -7.35 -20.30 15.72
CA ASN A 37 -7.48 -20.62 17.14
C ASN A 37 -6.86 -19.53 18.03
N TYR A 38 -7.23 -19.55 19.32
CA TYR A 38 -6.63 -18.69 20.35
C TYR A 38 -5.10 -18.84 20.46
N GLU A 39 -4.56 -20.04 20.26
CA GLU A 39 -3.12 -20.29 20.30
C GLU A 39 -2.38 -19.55 19.17
N ALA A 40 -3.01 -19.42 18.01
CA ALA A 40 -2.44 -18.64 16.89
C ALA A 40 -2.45 -17.14 17.18
N LEU A 41 -3.47 -16.64 17.90
CA LEU A 41 -3.54 -15.24 18.31
C LEU A 41 -2.46 -14.86 19.34
N GLY A 42 -2.02 -15.83 20.15
CA GLY A 42 -1.02 -15.63 21.19
C GLY A 42 -1.51 -14.72 22.32
N SER A 43 -0.57 -14.12 23.05
CA SER A 43 -0.89 -13.16 24.12
C SER A 43 -1.47 -11.88 23.51
N SER A 44 -2.79 -11.72 23.59
CA SER A 44 -3.50 -10.54 23.10
C SER A 44 -4.21 -9.79 24.22
N ARG A 45 -4.27 -8.46 24.09
CA ARG A 45 -4.96 -7.57 25.01
C ARG A 45 -5.82 -6.60 24.22
N VAL A 46 -7.07 -6.45 24.62
CA VAL A 46 -7.97 -5.43 24.09
C VAL A 46 -7.73 -4.17 24.90
N LEU A 47 -7.44 -3.07 24.21
CA LEU A 47 -7.12 -1.78 24.78
C LEU A 47 -8.25 -0.80 24.46
N LEU A 48 -8.60 0.00 25.45
CA LEU A 48 -9.46 1.17 25.33
C LEU A 48 -8.60 2.42 25.49
N ASP A 49 -8.67 3.36 24.55
CA ASP A 49 -7.90 4.61 24.53
C ASP A 49 -6.40 4.40 24.82
N ALA A 50 -5.74 3.62 23.97
CA ALA A 50 -4.31 3.30 24.09
C ALA A 50 -3.89 2.66 25.43
N GLY A 51 -4.83 2.04 26.15
CA GLY A 51 -4.55 1.27 27.37
C GLY A 51 -4.95 1.97 28.67
N LYS A 52 -5.72 3.06 28.61
CA LYS A 52 -6.38 3.63 29.80
C LYS A 52 -7.22 2.59 30.53
N MET A 53 -7.91 1.76 29.75
CA MET A 53 -8.55 0.54 30.23
C MET A 53 -8.16 -0.61 29.32
N SER A 54 -8.16 -1.82 29.86
CA SER A 54 -7.82 -2.98 29.05
C SER A 54 -8.50 -4.25 29.55
N GLY A 55 -8.81 -5.12 28.61
CA GLY A 55 -9.35 -6.46 28.86
C GLY A 55 -8.47 -7.51 28.19
N ARG A 56 -8.50 -8.73 28.71
CA ARG A 56 -7.79 -9.86 28.10
C ARG A 56 -8.76 -10.72 27.31
N VAL A 57 -8.30 -11.21 26.16
CA VAL A 57 -9.07 -12.18 25.37
C VAL A 57 -8.99 -13.55 26.05
N THR A 58 -10.16 -14.16 26.27
CA THR A 58 -10.30 -15.52 26.79
C THR A 58 -10.03 -16.58 25.71
N ARG A 59 -9.84 -17.84 26.10
CA ARG A 59 -9.60 -18.94 25.15
C ARG A 59 -10.74 -19.12 24.14
N ASN A 60 -11.96 -18.72 24.51
CA ASN A 60 -13.13 -18.80 23.64
C ASN A 60 -13.20 -17.64 22.63
N GLY A 61 -12.30 -16.65 22.73
CA GLY A 61 -12.30 -15.43 21.91
C GLY A 61 -13.08 -14.27 22.50
N ASN A 62 -13.79 -14.46 23.60
CA ASN A 62 -14.54 -13.40 24.27
C ASN A 62 -13.62 -12.50 25.09
N PHE A 63 -14.00 -11.25 25.24
CA PHE A 63 -13.36 -10.31 26.14
C PHE A 63 -14.43 -9.44 26.82
N SER A 64 -14.13 -9.01 28.04
CA SER A 64 -14.91 -8.01 28.76
C SER A 64 -13.99 -6.96 29.36
N ILE A 65 -14.46 -5.71 29.38
CA ILE A 65 -13.80 -4.59 30.05
C ILE A 65 -14.83 -4.02 31.03
N PRO A 66 -14.67 -4.26 32.35
CA PRO A 66 -15.58 -3.72 33.34
C PRO A 66 -15.34 -2.22 33.58
N ASP A 67 -16.34 -1.57 34.16
CA ASP A 67 -16.29 -0.21 34.70
C ASP A 67 -15.92 0.90 33.70
N VAL A 68 -16.45 0.84 32.48
CA VAL A 68 -16.18 1.87 31.47
C VAL A 68 -17.08 3.08 31.71
N PRO A 69 -16.53 4.28 31.98
CA PRO A 69 -17.34 5.48 32.16
C PRO A 69 -17.96 5.95 30.82
N PRO A 70 -18.99 6.80 30.85
CA PRO A 70 -19.57 7.36 29.63
C PRO A 70 -18.56 8.29 28.95
N GLY A 71 -18.43 8.15 27.63
CA GLY A 71 -17.44 8.85 26.82
C GLY A 71 -17.27 8.23 25.43
N THR A 72 -16.48 8.89 24.61
CA THR A 72 -16.03 8.37 23.32
C THR A 72 -14.66 7.70 23.50
N TYR A 73 -14.56 6.46 23.06
CA TYR A 73 -13.37 5.65 23.18
C TYR A 73 -12.95 5.04 21.84
N ILE A 74 -11.65 4.77 21.70
CA ILE A 74 -11.12 3.93 20.64
C ILE A 74 -10.73 2.58 21.23
N LEU A 75 -11.33 1.52 20.70
CA LEU A 75 -11.00 0.15 20.99
C LEU A 75 -10.01 -0.40 19.95
N SER A 76 -8.93 -0.99 20.45
CA SER A 76 -7.89 -1.62 19.64
C SER A 76 -7.47 -2.95 20.25
N VAL A 77 -6.95 -3.87 19.44
CA VAL A 77 -6.39 -5.13 19.92
C VAL A 77 -4.88 -5.07 19.75
N LEU A 78 -4.17 -5.24 20.86
CA LEU A 78 -2.73 -5.43 20.89
C LEU A 78 -2.45 -6.93 20.82
N SER A 79 -1.91 -7.38 19.70
CA SER A 79 -1.41 -8.73 19.48
C SER A 79 -0.04 -8.66 18.82
N HIS A 80 0.74 -9.73 18.98
CA HIS A 80 2.06 -9.84 18.36
C HIS A 80 1.91 -10.13 16.86
N ASP A 81 1.34 -11.28 16.49
CA ASP A 81 1.41 -11.74 15.10
C ASP A 81 0.24 -11.26 14.21
N HIS A 82 -0.76 -10.60 14.78
CA HIS A 82 -1.98 -10.24 14.05
C HIS A 82 -2.35 -8.77 14.22
N LEU A 83 -2.99 -8.21 13.19
CA LEU A 83 -3.54 -6.87 13.19
C LEU A 83 -5.06 -6.90 13.08
N PHE A 84 -5.67 -5.97 13.80
CA PHE A 84 -7.11 -5.78 13.91
C PHE A 84 -7.46 -4.34 13.54
N ASP A 85 -8.69 -4.16 13.05
CA ASP A 85 -9.24 -2.82 12.83
C ASP A 85 -9.52 -2.12 14.16
N HIS A 86 -9.45 -0.79 14.15
CA HIS A 86 -9.86 0.01 15.29
C HIS A 86 -11.36 0.30 15.24
N VAL A 87 -11.98 0.32 16.42
CA VAL A 87 -13.42 0.53 16.57
C VAL A 87 -13.62 1.73 17.48
N ARG A 88 -14.45 2.66 17.06
CA ARG A 88 -14.91 3.75 17.91
C ARG A 88 -16.13 3.29 18.68
N LEU A 89 -16.16 3.63 19.96
CA LEU A 89 -17.25 3.34 20.86
C LEU A 89 -17.74 4.66 21.45
N ASP A 90 -19.00 4.97 21.23
CA ASP A 90 -19.66 6.09 21.88
C ASP A 90 -20.56 5.52 22.97
N ILE A 91 -20.11 5.66 24.22
CA ILE A 91 -20.80 5.17 25.42
C ILE A 91 -21.54 6.36 26.02
N SER A 92 -22.86 6.36 25.88
CA SER A 92 -23.74 7.35 26.51
C SER A 92 -24.35 6.80 27.80
N SER A 93 -25.26 7.54 28.43
CA SER A 93 -26.05 7.04 29.58
C SER A 93 -27.09 5.98 29.18
N GLU A 94 -27.16 5.63 27.90
CA GLU A 94 -28.00 4.58 27.37
C GLU A 94 -27.40 3.19 27.65
N PRO A 95 -28.24 2.15 27.79
CA PRO A 95 -27.76 0.81 28.16
C PRO A 95 -26.95 0.11 27.06
N LEU A 96 -27.09 0.53 25.80
CA LEU A 96 -26.34 -0.03 24.67
C LEU A 96 -25.34 0.99 24.12
N PRO A 97 -24.07 0.62 23.97
CA PRO A 97 -23.06 1.50 23.37
C PRO A 97 -23.23 1.55 21.85
N ASP A 98 -23.00 2.72 21.25
CA ASP A 98 -22.96 2.86 19.79
C ASP A 98 -21.55 2.51 19.31
N VAL A 99 -21.47 1.51 18.43
CA VAL A 99 -20.21 0.95 17.94
C VAL A 99 -20.04 1.36 16.49
N ARG A 100 -18.90 1.92 16.13
CA ARG A 100 -18.63 2.39 14.76
C ARG A 100 -17.21 2.08 14.31
N SER A 101 -16.97 1.96 13.01
CA SER A 101 -15.62 1.72 12.52
C SER A 101 -14.73 2.96 12.72
N TYR A 102 -13.49 2.80 13.17
CA TYR A 102 -12.54 3.89 13.30
C TYR A 102 -11.38 3.71 12.34
N VAL A 103 -11.11 4.73 11.51
CA VAL A 103 -9.93 4.78 10.66
C VAL A 103 -8.90 5.68 11.33
N PHE A 104 -7.69 5.17 11.49
CA PHE A 104 -6.60 5.92 12.10
C PHE A 104 -6.37 7.26 11.37
N GLY A 105 -6.27 8.35 12.13
CA GLY A 105 -6.07 9.70 11.58
C GLY A 105 -7.35 10.48 11.26
N THR A 106 -8.53 9.90 11.49
CA THR A 106 -9.80 10.64 11.43
C THR A 106 -10.09 11.35 12.76
N PRO A 107 -10.64 12.58 12.73
CA PRO A 107 -10.98 13.31 13.96
C PRO A 107 -12.12 12.63 14.71
N LEU A 108 -12.01 12.58 16.04
CA LEU A 108 -13.03 11.98 16.92
C LEU A 108 -14.33 12.79 17.00
N LEU A 109 -14.35 14.01 16.48
CA LEU A 109 -15.54 14.87 16.50
C LEU A 109 -16.59 14.43 15.48
N THR A 110 -16.17 13.87 14.35
CA THR A 110 -17.08 13.42 13.30
C THR A 110 -17.26 11.91 13.40
N PRO A 111 -18.46 11.41 13.71
CA PRO A 111 -18.68 9.98 13.78
C PRO A 111 -18.68 9.38 12.37
N SER A 112 -18.18 8.15 12.25
CA SER A 112 -18.20 7.44 10.98
C SER A 112 -19.63 7.03 10.62
N SER A 113 -19.90 6.86 9.33
CA SER A 113 -21.21 6.48 8.79
C SER A 113 -21.52 4.98 8.95
N VAL A 114 -20.50 4.16 9.26
CA VAL A 114 -20.63 2.71 9.40
C VAL A 114 -20.80 2.36 10.87
N SER A 115 -22.04 2.11 11.27
CA SER A 115 -22.38 1.54 12.58
C SER A 115 -22.24 0.01 12.54
N LEU A 116 -21.69 -0.55 13.61
CA LEU A 116 -21.52 -1.98 13.82
C LEU A 116 -22.47 -2.46 14.92
N PRO A 117 -22.94 -3.71 14.86
CA PRO A 117 -23.77 -4.28 15.92
C PRO A 117 -22.96 -4.47 17.21
N TYR A 118 -23.67 -4.40 18.34
CA TYR A 118 -23.18 -4.82 19.65
C TYR A 118 -23.73 -6.22 19.98
N PRO A 119 -22.96 -7.16 20.58
CA PRO A 119 -21.58 -7.04 21.10
C PRO A 119 -20.52 -6.84 20.01
N VAL A 120 -19.39 -6.22 20.38
CA VAL A 120 -18.34 -5.83 19.44
C VAL A 120 -17.66 -7.08 18.86
N VAL A 121 -17.62 -7.19 17.53
CA VAL A 121 -16.96 -8.28 16.81
C VAL A 121 -15.64 -7.80 16.22
N LEU A 122 -14.53 -8.41 16.62
CA LEU A 122 -13.19 -8.07 16.15
C LEU A 122 -12.68 -9.17 15.23
N ILE A 123 -12.32 -8.79 14.00
CA ILE A 123 -11.86 -9.73 12.97
C ILE A 123 -10.38 -9.44 12.69
N PRO A 124 -9.50 -10.46 12.75
CA PRO A 124 -8.12 -10.30 12.35
C PRO A 124 -8.03 -10.06 10.84
N ARG A 125 -7.36 -8.98 10.44
CA ARG A 125 -7.24 -8.56 9.03
C ARG A 125 -5.94 -8.98 8.37
N HIS A 126 -4.85 -8.97 9.13
CA HIS A 126 -3.52 -9.23 8.60
C HIS A 126 -2.67 -9.99 9.61
N GLN A 127 -1.72 -10.78 9.09
CA GLN A 127 -0.68 -11.44 9.89
C GLN A 127 0.64 -10.69 9.67
N ASN A 128 1.27 -10.24 10.75
CA ASN A 128 2.50 -9.47 10.69
C ASN A 128 3.66 -10.36 10.26
N LYS A 129 4.34 -9.96 9.19
CA LYS A 129 5.59 -10.58 8.74
C LYS A 129 6.75 -9.70 9.17
N TYR A 130 7.33 -10.04 10.32
CA TYR A 130 8.48 -9.31 10.87
C TYR A 130 9.79 -9.57 10.11
N PHE A 131 9.86 -10.71 9.42
CA PHE A 131 11.05 -11.13 8.72
C PHE A 131 10.84 -11.01 7.21
N SER A 132 11.72 -10.24 6.57
CA SER A 132 11.90 -10.32 5.13
C SER A 132 12.78 -11.52 4.81
N PRO A 133 12.38 -12.44 3.91
CA PRO A 133 13.26 -13.51 3.48
C PRO A 133 14.51 -12.91 2.84
N ARG A 134 15.66 -13.56 3.05
CA ARG A 134 16.90 -13.16 2.37
C ARG A 134 16.72 -13.38 0.87
N GLU A 135 17.21 -12.44 0.07
CA GLU A 135 17.28 -12.64 -1.38
C GLU A 135 18.09 -13.90 -1.67
N SER A 136 17.41 -14.94 -2.15
CA SER A 136 18.05 -16.18 -2.55
C SER A 136 18.64 -16.01 -3.94
N PHE A 137 19.78 -16.64 -4.21
CA PHE A 137 20.32 -16.75 -5.56
C PHE A 137 19.32 -17.45 -6.46
N ASN A 138 18.61 -16.67 -7.29
CA ASN A 138 17.69 -17.17 -8.28
C ASN A 138 18.32 -16.97 -9.66
N LEU A 139 18.99 -18.01 -10.17
CA LEU A 139 19.65 -17.98 -11.48
C LEU A 139 18.69 -17.66 -12.62
N LEU A 140 17.44 -18.12 -12.54
CA LEU A 140 16.42 -17.85 -13.54
C LEU A 140 16.02 -16.37 -13.52
N ALA A 141 15.79 -15.80 -12.33
CA ALA A 141 15.52 -14.37 -12.18
C ALA A 141 16.72 -13.51 -12.59
N MET A 142 17.95 -13.99 -12.34
CA MET A 142 19.18 -13.33 -12.76
C MET A 142 19.30 -13.33 -14.29
N PHE A 143 19.01 -14.44 -14.96
CA PHE A 143 19.00 -14.50 -16.43
C PHE A 143 17.89 -13.63 -17.06
N GLN A 144 16.72 -13.56 -16.42
CA GLN A 144 15.63 -12.68 -16.83
C GLN A 144 15.89 -11.19 -16.51
N SER A 145 16.95 -10.89 -15.75
CA SER A 145 17.32 -9.50 -15.49
C SER A 145 17.78 -8.83 -16.79
N PRO A 146 17.33 -7.59 -17.07
CA PRO A 146 17.71 -6.86 -18.28
C PRO A 146 19.22 -6.72 -18.44
N MET A 147 19.94 -6.60 -17.31
CA MET A 147 21.38 -6.42 -17.31
C MET A 147 22.14 -7.67 -17.76
N MET A 148 21.72 -8.87 -17.31
CA MET A 148 22.32 -10.12 -17.79
C MET A 148 22.01 -10.39 -19.26
N MET A 149 20.79 -10.08 -19.73
CA MET A 149 20.46 -10.26 -21.15
C MET A 149 21.32 -9.36 -22.05
N ILE A 150 21.50 -8.09 -21.69
CA ILE A 150 22.37 -7.16 -22.43
C ILE A 150 23.83 -7.65 -22.38
N MET A 151 24.30 -8.14 -21.23
CA MET A 151 25.64 -8.70 -21.11
C MET A 151 25.84 -9.90 -22.03
N VAL A 152 24.90 -10.85 -22.07
CA VAL A 152 24.96 -12.03 -22.93
C VAL A 152 24.89 -11.65 -24.41
N LEU A 153 23.96 -10.75 -24.78
CA LEU A 153 23.83 -10.25 -26.15
C LEU A 153 25.12 -9.57 -26.62
N THR A 154 25.66 -8.66 -25.80
CA THR A 154 26.85 -7.89 -26.13
C THR A 154 28.09 -8.79 -26.19
N GLY A 155 28.25 -9.71 -25.22
CA GLY A 155 29.33 -10.69 -25.23
C GLY A 155 29.26 -11.64 -26.42
N GLY A 156 28.06 -12.12 -26.76
CA GLY A 156 27.83 -12.94 -27.96
C GLY A 156 28.18 -12.20 -29.25
N MET A 157 27.77 -10.93 -29.35
CA MET A 157 28.09 -10.09 -30.50
C MET A 157 29.59 -9.83 -30.62
N MET A 158 30.30 -9.56 -29.53
CA MET A 158 31.75 -9.40 -29.52
C MET A 158 32.49 -10.63 -30.06
N LEU A 159 32.02 -11.84 -29.73
CA LEU A 159 32.58 -13.10 -30.24
C LEU A 159 32.19 -13.39 -31.69
N ALA A 160 31.00 -12.96 -32.12
CA ALA A 160 30.53 -13.16 -33.49
C ALA A 160 31.16 -12.18 -34.49
N MET A 161 31.47 -10.94 -34.06
CA MET A 161 32.07 -9.90 -34.91
C MET A 161 33.27 -10.36 -35.77
N PRO A 162 34.30 -11.04 -35.23
CA PRO A 162 35.45 -11.48 -36.05
C PRO A 162 35.07 -12.51 -37.13
N TYR A 163 34.02 -13.29 -36.92
CA TYR A 163 33.52 -14.24 -37.93
C TYR A 163 32.67 -13.55 -38.98
N ILE A 164 31.87 -12.56 -38.57
CA ILE A 164 31.04 -11.76 -39.48
C ILE A 164 31.95 -10.91 -40.39
N MET A 165 32.95 -10.23 -39.84
CA MET A 165 33.88 -9.38 -40.61
C MET A 165 34.71 -10.15 -41.65
N LYS A 166 34.98 -11.44 -41.42
CA LYS A 166 35.73 -12.29 -42.36
C LYS A 166 34.91 -12.74 -43.56
N ASN A 167 33.57 -12.74 -43.46
CA ASN A 167 32.66 -13.25 -44.48
C ASN A 167 31.82 -12.14 -45.15
N LEU A 168 32.17 -10.86 -44.95
CA LEU A 168 31.43 -9.71 -45.47
C LEU A 168 32.12 -9.06 -46.68
N ASP A 169 31.31 -8.59 -47.64
CA ASP A 169 31.77 -7.89 -48.85
C ASP A 169 32.37 -6.50 -48.56
N PRO A 170 33.33 -6.02 -49.37
CA PRO A 170 34.09 -4.79 -49.11
C PRO A 170 33.23 -3.51 -49.00
N GLN A 171 32.09 -3.43 -49.71
CA GLN A 171 31.18 -2.29 -49.60
C GLN A 171 30.46 -2.23 -48.23
N THR A 172 30.19 -3.38 -47.61
CA THR A 172 29.56 -3.42 -46.27
C THR A 172 30.55 -3.07 -45.16
N LEU A 173 31.85 -3.33 -45.36
CA LEU A 173 32.91 -2.94 -44.43
C LEU A 173 33.08 -1.41 -44.35
N GLU A 174 32.92 -0.69 -45.45
CA GLU A 174 32.96 0.78 -45.46
C GLU A 174 31.76 1.38 -44.70
N GLY A 175 30.56 0.84 -44.92
CA GLY A 175 29.36 1.20 -44.16
C GLY A 175 29.48 0.90 -42.66
N LEU A 176 30.07 -0.24 -42.29
CA LEU A 176 30.32 -0.60 -40.90
C LEU A 176 31.37 0.28 -40.23
N LYS A 177 32.47 0.61 -40.91
CA LYS A 177 33.49 1.56 -40.41
C LYS A 177 32.89 2.94 -40.14
N GLY A 178 32.01 3.43 -41.01
CA GLY A 178 31.27 4.68 -40.80
C GLY A 178 30.38 4.66 -39.56
N SER A 179 29.68 3.55 -39.32
CA SER A 179 28.86 3.33 -38.12
C SER A 179 29.69 3.14 -36.85
N GLN A 180 30.87 2.50 -36.94
CA GLN A 180 31.80 2.30 -35.83
C GLN A 180 32.42 3.62 -35.36
N ALA A 181 32.75 4.52 -36.30
CA ALA A 181 33.24 5.86 -35.99
C ALA A 181 32.18 6.74 -35.27
N LYS A 182 30.90 6.56 -35.62
CA LYS A 182 29.78 7.21 -34.92
C LYS A 182 29.58 6.66 -33.51
N ALA A 183 29.65 5.34 -33.33
CA ALA A 183 29.56 4.70 -32.02
C ALA A 183 30.73 5.10 -31.09
N ALA A 184 31.94 5.24 -31.64
CA ALA A 184 33.11 5.72 -30.88
C ALA A 184 32.93 7.16 -30.37
N ASN A 185 32.37 8.07 -31.19
CA ASN A 185 32.02 9.43 -30.77
C ASN A 185 30.98 9.43 -29.64
N ILE A 186 29.95 8.58 -29.72
CA ILE A 186 28.91 8.48 -28.68
C ILE A 186 29.51 7.95 -27.36
N GLN A 187 30.47 7.02 -27.45
CA GLN A 187 31.14 6.48 -26.27
C GLN A 187 32.05 7.51 -25.57
N GLU A 188 32.74 8.35 -26.34
CA GLU A 188 33.51 9.49 -25.82
C GLU A 188 32.60 10.51 -25.11
N LEU A 189 31.44 10.81 -25.71
CA LEU A 189 30.44 11.73 -25.15
C LEU A 189 29.71 11.18 -23.90
N MET A 190 29.56 9.86 -23.78
CA MET A 190 29.03 9.22 -22.56
C MET A 190 30.04 9.27 -21.41
N GLN A 191 31.34 9.12 -21.72
CA GLN A 191 32.40 9.17 -20.71
C GLN A 191 32.66 10.60 -20.22
N SER A 192 32.41 11.62 -21.05
CA SER A 192 32.54 13.03 -20.66
C SER A 192 31.39 13.56 -19.81
N GLY A 193 30.34 12.76 -19.57
CA GLY A 193 29.19 13.17 -18.74
C GLY A 193 28.31 14.25 -19.36
N ASP A 194 28.43 14.47 -20.66
CA ASP A 194 27.78 15.58 -21.38
C ASP A 194 26.34 15.18 -21.78
N PRO A 195 25.28 15.95 -21.45
CA PRO A 195 23.89 15.57 -21.73
C PRO A 195 23.56 15.38 -23.21
N ARG A 196 24.43 15.86 -24.11
CA ARG A 196 24.35 15.62 -25.56
C ARG A 196 24.57 14.16 -25.94
N GLY A 197 25.32 13.40 -25.14
CA GLY A 197 25.50 11.96 -25.32
C GLY A 197 24.18 11.20 -25.18
N LEU A 198 23.31 11.62 -24.25
CA LEU A 198 21.99 11.01 -24.06
C LEU A 198 21.03 11.35 -25.22
N SER A 199 21.06 12.60 -25.72
CA SER A 199 20.29 13.01 -26.91
C SER A 199 20.74 12.30 -28.18
N ALA A 200 22.05 12.13 -28.37
CA ALA A 200 22.59 11.40 -29.51
C ALA A 200 22.19 9.91 -29.48
N LEU A 201 22.08 9.31 -28.30
CA LEU A 201 21.67 7.91 -28.11
C LEU A 201 20.17 7.71 -28.36
N LEU A 202 19.34 8.69 -27.98
CA LEU A 202 17.90 8.69 -28.28
C LEU A 202 17.63 8.89 -29.78
N ALA A 203 18.40 9.79 -30.43
CA ALA A 203 18.31 10.03 -31.87
C ALA A 203 18.85 8.84 -32.70
N ALA A 204 19.89 8.14 -32.23
CA ALA A 204 20.39 6.93 -32.87
C ALA A 204 19.36 5.77 -32.86
N GLY A 205 18.45 5.76 -31.88
CA GLY A 205 17.32 4.83 -31.85
C GLY A 205 16.25 5.09 -32.91
N GLU A 206 16.24 6.28 -33.52
CA GLU A 206 15.25 6.68 -34.53
C GLU A 206 15.67 6.25 -35.96
N ASP A 207 16.97 6.00 -36.19
CA ASP A 207 17.53 5.70 -37.52
C ASP A 207 17.61 4.20 -37.89
N THR A 208 17.21 3.27 -37.00
CA THR A 208 17.18 1.82 -37.33
C THR A 208 15.78 1.35 -37.73
N LYS A 209 15.42 1.57 -39.00
CA LYS A 209 14.41 0.73 -39.67
C LYS A 209 15.05 -0.63 -40.01
N PRO A 210 14.60 -1.77 -39.43
CA PRO A 210 15.01 -3.07 -39.94
C PRO A 210 14.38 -3.27 -41.32
N GLY A 211 15.22 -3.56 -42.32
CA GLY A 211 14.78 -3.88 -43.68
C GLY A 211 13.94 -5.15 -43.71
N THR A 212 12.71 -5.04 -44.19
CA THR A 212 11.76 -6.14 -44.41
C THR A 212 12.09 -6.87 -45.71
N PRO A 213 12.13 -8.22 -45.76
CA PRO A 213 12.03 -8.95 -47.02
C PRO A 213 10.56 -8.98 -47.51
N VAL A 214 10.41 -8.95 -48.82
CA VAL A 214 9.15 -8.80 -49.59
C VAL A 214 8.20 -10.00 -49.44
N ILE A 215 6.92 -9.77 -49.11
CA ILE A 215 5.77 -10.60 -49.55
C ILE A 215 4.56 -9.70 -49.87
N LYS A 216 3.94 -9.93 -51.04
CA LYS A 216 2.78 -9.24 -51.64
C LYS A 216 1.45 -9.63 -50.97
N SER A 217 0.52 -8.67 -50.83
CA SER A 217 -0.92 -8.88 -51.13
C SER A 217 -1.75 -7.57 -51.13
N SER A 218 -2.12 -7.16 -52.34
CA SER A 218 -3.37 -6.54 -52.85
C SER A 218 -4.39 -5.78 -51.95
N ALA A 219 -4.84 -4.65 -52.55
CA ALA A 219 -6.20 -4.09 -52.63
C ALA A 219 -6.60 -2.91 -51.68
N GLY A 220 -6.83 -1.73 -52.27
CA GLY A 220 -7.58 -0.60 -51.68
C GLY A 220 -9.05 -0.56 -52.17
N PRO A 221 -9.78 0.60 -52.15
CA PRO A 221 -9.38 1.96 -51.72
C PRO A 221 -10.46 2.82 -50.98
N SER A 222 -10.07 4.07 -50.64
CA SER A 222 -10.87 5.32 -50.47
C SER A 222 -11.61 5.52 -49.12
N THR A 223 -11.76 6.70 -48.47
CA THR A 223 -11.71 8.13 -48.88
C THR A 223 -11.45 9.04 -47.65
N LEU A 224 -10.79 10.19 -47.85
CA LEU A 224 -10.55 11.29 -46.91
C LEU A 224 -11.81 12.13 -46.60
N GLN A 225 -11.98 12.59 -45.36
CA GLN A 225 -12.77 13.80 -45.08
C GLN A 225 -12.16 14.62 -43.93
N GLN A 226 -11.73 15.83 -44.28
CA GLN A 226 -11.19 16.87 -43.42
C GLN A 226 -12.25 17.99 -43.35
N ARG A 227 -12.73 18.37 -42.16
CA ARG A 227 -13.67 19.48 -41.98
C ARG A 227 -13.09 20.56 -41.05
N LYS A 228 -12.96 21.76 -41.62
CA LYS A 228 -12.66 23.06 -40.97
C LYS A 228 -13.78 23.45 -39.99
N GLY A 229 -13.41 23.88 -38.78
CA GLY A 229 -14.30 24.52 -37.80
C GLY A 229 -14.05 26.03 -37.72
N GLY A 230 -15.09 26.82 -37.99
CA GLY A 230 -15.07 28.27 -38.07
C GLY A 230 -15.37 29.01 -36.76
N LYS A 231 -15.00 30.28 -36.79
CA LYS A 231 -15.03 31.34 -35.78
C LYS A 231 -16.46 31.85 -35.55
N GLY A 232 -16.88 32.09 -34.30
CA GLY A 232 -18.21 32.64 -33.98
C GLY A 232 -18.28 33.17 -32.55
N ASN A 233 -18.79 34.40 -32.40
CA ASN A 233 -18.63 35.32 -31.29
C ASN A 233 -19.88 35.36 -30.36
N LYS A 234 -19.69 35.86 -29.14
CA LYS A 234 -20.61 36.73 -28.35
C LYS A 234 -21.76 36.15 -27.48
N ARG A 235 -21.60 36.42 -26.16
CA ARG A 235 -22.55 36.93 -25.14
C ARG A 235 -23.84 36.15 -24.83
N ARG A 236 -23.96 35.71 -23.58
CA ARG A 236 -24.82 36.35 -22.57
C ARG A 236 -24.31 36.02 -21.17
#